data_AF-A0A529LU89-F1
#
_entry.id   AF-A0A529LU89-F1
#
_cell.length_a   1.000
_cell.length_b   1.000
_cell.length_c   1.000
_cell.angle_alpha   90.00
_cell.angle_beta   90.00
_cell.angle_gamma   90.00
#
_symmetry.space_group_name_H-M   'P 1'
#
loop_
_entity.id
_entity.type
_entity.pdbx_description
1 polymer ?
#
loop_
_entity_poly.entity_id
_entity_poly.type
_entity_poly.pdbx_seq_one_letter_code
_entity_poly.pdbx_strand_id
1 'polypeptide(L)' 'MARYDVFASGIEGGYLLDVQSDLLDHFKTRVVVPLLPLTSAPSPMRKLHPVFEINGRKMVMATHLIATV' A
#
# COMPACT_ATOMS: atom_id res chain seq x y z
N MET A 1 10.39 3.24 -9.34
CA MET A 1 10.02 3.01 -7.93
C MET A 1 10.46 1.60 -7.65
N ALA A 2 11.25 1.36 -6.61
CA ALA A 2 11.70 0.01 -6.33
C ALA A 2 10.55 -0.77 -5.69
N ARG A 3 10.48 -2.08 -5.95
CA ARG A 3 9.50 -2.93 -5.28
C ARG A 3 9.61 -2.79 -3.76
N TYR A 4 8.47 -2.63 -3.10
CA TYR A 4 8.28 -2.40 -1.67
C TYR A 4 8.60 -0.99 -1.15
N ASP A 5 8.92 -0.05 -2.02
CA ASP A 5 8.92 1.36 -1.64
C ASP A 5 7.50 1.84 -1.30
N VAL A 6 7.42 2.81 -0.39
CA VAL A 6 6.16 3.42 0.08
C VAL A 6 6.14 4.90 -0.29
N PHE A 7 5.01 5.36 -0.84
CA PHE A 7 4.85 6.72 -1.37
C PHE A 7 3.59 7.37 -0.82
N ALA A 8 3.60 8.70 -0.69
CA ALA A 8 2.39 9.43 -0.32
C ALA A 8 1.29 9.20 -1.35
N SER A 9 0.08 8.89 -0.88
CA SER A 9 -1.10 8.81 -1.73
C SER A 9 -1.80 10.18 -1.82
N GLY A 10 -2.77 10.31 -2.71
CA GLY A 10 -3.67 11.47 -2.73
C GLY A 10 -4.66 11.51 -1.56
N ILE A 11 -4.71 10.47 -0.72
CA ILE A 11 -5.54 10.40 0.49
C ILE A 11 -4.70 10.89 1.67
N GLU A 12 -5.26 11.83 2.44
CA GLU A 12 -4.58 12.37 3.62
C GLU A 12 -4.19 11.25 4.60
N GLY A 13 -2.91 11.17 4.94
CA GLY A 13 -2.38 10.16 5.84
C GLY A 13 -2.34 8.73 5.27
N GLY A 14 -2.70 8.53 4.00
CA GLY A 14 -2.58 7.25 3.30
C GLY A 14 -1.31 7.17 2.45
N TYR A 15 -0.83 5.94 2.24
CA TYR A 15 0.31 5.66 1.38
C TYR A 15 -0.05 4.64 0.28
N LEU A 16 0.82 4.53 -0.72
CA LEU A 16 0.82 3.46 -1.71
C LEU A 16 2.09 2.64 -1.53
N LEU A 17 1.94 1.31 -1.44
CA LEU A 17 3.05 0.36 -1.45
C LEU A 17 3.23 -0.17 -2.88
N ASP A 18 4.41 0.02 -3.47
CA ASP A 18 4.76 -0.63 -4.74
C ASP A 18 4.94 -2.14 -4.50
N VAL A 19 4.17 -2.96 -5.22
CA VAL A 19 4.28 -4.43 -5.15
C VAL A 19 4.66 -5.04 -6.51
N GLN A 20 4.93 -4.20 -7.51
CA GLN A 20 5.30 -4.63 -8.86
C GLN A 20 6.69 -5.27 -8.83
N SER A 21 6.87 -6.34 -9.60
CA SER A 21 8.18 -6.94 -9.81
C SER A 21 9.11 -5.97 -10.56
N ASP A 22 10.37 -5.86 -10.11
CA ASP A 22 11.39 -5.01 -10.77
C ASP A 22 11.64 -5.45 -12.24
N LEU A 23 11.32 -6.71 -12.59
CA LEU A 23 11.34 -7.18 -13.99
C LEU A 23 10.42 -6.38 -14.93
N LEU A 24 9.40 -5.74 -14.35
CA LEU A 24 8.38 -4.96 -15.05
C LEU A 24 8.66 -3.45 -14.93
N ASP A 25 9.86 -3.04 -14.51
CA ASP A 25 10.21 -1.63 -14.27
C ASP A 25 10.11 -0.71 -15.50
N HIS A 26 10.12 -1.30 -16.70
CA HIS A 26 10.01 -0.59 -17.97
C HIS A 26 8.60 -0.07 -18.28
N PHE A 27 7.57 -0.51 -17.54
CA PHE A 27 6.22 0.06 -17.67
C PHE A 27 6.11 1.42 -16.99
N LYS A 28 5.27 2.29 -17.58
CA LYS A 28 5.00 3.62 -17.03
C LYS A 28 4.09 3.61 -15.80
N THR A 29 3.25 2.59 -15.67
CA THR A 29 2.33 2.40 -14.54
C THR A 29 2.93 1.45 -13.50
N ARG A 30 2.39 1.51 -12.28
CA ARG A 30 2.84 0.66 -11.16
C ARG A 30 1.68 -0.07 -10.50
N VAL A 31 1.82 -1.38 -10.29
CA VAL A 31 0.92 -2.15 -9.43
C VAL A 31 1.20 -1.81 -7.98
N VAL A 32 0.22 -1.21 -7.31
CA VAL A 32 0.33 -0.73 -5.94
C VAL A 32 -0.80 -1.24 -5.06
N VAL A 33 -0.56 -1.26 -3.75
CA VAL A 33 -1.58 -1.54 -2.75
C VAL A 33 -1.71 -0.34 -1.80
N PRO A 34 -2.93 0.17 -1.54
CA PRO A 34 -3.12 1.24 -0.57
C PRO A 34 -2.80 0.81 0.87
N LEU A 35 -2.11 1.69 1.59
CA LEU A 35 -1.92 1.62 3.04
C LEU A 35 -2.78 2.69 3.71
N LEU A 36 -3.79 2.25 4.46
CA LEU A 36 -4.78 3.12 5.10
C LEU A 36 -4.53 3.17 6.62
N PRO A 37 -4.80 4.29 7.31
CA PRO A 37 -4.75 4.31 8.76
C PRO A 37 -5.62 3.20 9.38
N LEU A 38 -5.10 2.48 10.36
CA LEU A 38 -5.88 1.42 11.04
C LEU A 38 -7.17 1.96 11.66
N THR A 39 -7.18 3.22 12.08
CA THR A 39 -8.36 3.90 12.66
C THR A 39 -9.47 4.16 11.64
N SER A 40 -9.17 4.16 10.34
CA SER A 40 -10.16 4.41 9.28
C SER A 40 -10.64 3.13 8.58
N ALA A 41 -10.05 1.97 8.90
CA ALA A 41 -10.37 0.71 8.25
C ALA A 41 -11.37 -0.14 9.07
N PRO A 42 -12.29 -0.88 8.42
CA PRO A 42 -13.01 -1.97 9.06
C PRO A 42 -12.03 -2.99 9.64
N SER A 43 -12.51 -3.84 10.57
CA SER A 43 -11.68 -4.86 11.21
C SER A 43 -10.91 -5.69 10.16
N PRO A 44 -9.56 -5.67 10.18
CA PRO A 44 -8.76 -6.27 9.11
C PRO A 44 -8.80 -7.80 9.15
N MET A 45 -8.94 -8.42 7.98
CA MET A 45 -8.78 -9.87 7.83
C MET A 45 -7.30 -10.22 7.96
N ARG A 46 -6.89 -10.82 9.09
CA ARG A 46 -5.49 -11.04 9.48
C ARG A 46 -4.51 -11.42 8.36
N LYS A 47 -4.88 -12.31 7.44
CA LYS A 47 -4.00 -12.75 6.34
C LYS A 47 -4.06 -11.84 5.10
N LEU A 48 -5.23 -11.26 4.82
CA LEU A 48 -5.45 -10.44 3.62
C LEU A 48 -5.03 -8.98 3.86
N HIS A 49 -5.15 -8.50 5.10
CA HIS A 49 -4.87 -7.13 5.51
C HIS A 49 -3.73 -7.08 6.54
N PRO A 50 -2.47 -7.34 6.15
CA PRO A 50 -1.32 -7.10 7.00
C PRO A 50 -1.32 -5.69 7.59
N VAL A 51 -0.79 -5.55 8.81
CA VAL A 51 -0.63 -4.25 9.48
C VAL A 51 0.86 -3.95 9.59
N PHE A 52 1.24 -2.76 9.17
CA PHE A 52 2.60 -2.23 9.25
C PHE A 52 2.66 -1.06 10.21
N GLU A 53 3.85 -0.75 10.71
CA GLU A 53 4.13 0.50 11.39
C GLU A 53 5.00 1.39 10.49
N ILE A 54 4.51 2.59 10.18
CA ILE A 54 5.18 3.57 9.32
C ILE A 54 5.15 4.90 10.04
N ASN A 55 6.32 5.48 10.35
CA ASN A 55 6.44 6.72 11.11
C ASN A 55 5.64 6.71 12.43
N GLY A 56 5.65 5.59 13.15
CA GLY A 56 4.92 5.39 14.41
C GLY A 56 3.40 5.27 14.26
N ARG A 57 2.86 5.18 13.04
CA ARG A 57 1.43 5.00 12.75
C ARG A 57 1.16 3.59 12.26
N LYS A 58 0.10 2.97 12.78
CA LYS A 58 -0.38 1.66 12.32
C LYS A 58 -1.15 1.83 11.02
N MET A 59 -0.64 1.20 9.96
CA MET A 59 -1.21 1.24 8.62
C MET A 59 -1.66 -0.16 8.22
N VAL A 60 -2.89 -0.26 7.70
CA VAL A 60 -3.46 -1.50 7.15
C VAL A 60 -3.20 -1.55 5.66
N MET A 61 -2.62 -2.64 5.19
CA MET A 61 -2.52 -2.94 3.77
C MET A 61 -3.89 -3.41 3.25
N ALA A 62 -4.55 -2.57 2.47
CA ALA A 62 -5.84 -2.88 1.86
C ALA A 62 -5.64 -3.69 0.57
N THR A 63 -5.11 -4.92 0.68
CA THR A 63 -4.75 -5.78 -0.48
C THR A 63 -5.89 -5.98 -1.48
N HIS A 64 -7.14 -5.98 -1.03
CA HIS A 64 -8.32 -6.07 -1.91
C HIS A 64 -8.54 -4.85 -2.82
N LEU A 65 -7.85 -3.73 -2.55
CA LEU A 65 -7.88 -2.51 -3.35
C LEU A 65 -6.62 -2.37 -4.22
N ILE A 66 -5.93 -3.48 -4.53
CA ILE A 66 -4.79 -3.49 -5.45
C ILE A 66 -5.21 -2.87 -6.80
N ALA A 67 -4.37 -1.98 -7.31
CA ALA A 67 -4.65 -1.22 -8.52
C ALA A 67 -3.36 -0.82 -9.24
N THR A 68 -3.51 -0.21 -10.41
CA THR A 68 -2.40 0.48 -11.09
C THR A 68 -2.53 1.98 -10.91
N VAL A 69 -1.40 2.65 -10.67
CA VAL A 69 -1.27 4.12 -10.75
C VAL A 69 -0.39 4.55 -11.93
#